data_AF-A0A139DHB6-F1
#
_entry.id   AF-A0A139DHB6-F1
#
_cell.length_a   1.000
_cell.length_b   1.000
_cell.length_c   1.000
_cell.angle_alpha   90.00
_cell.angle_beta   90.00
_cell.angle_gamma   90.00
#
_symmetry.space_group_name_H-M   'P 1'
#
loop_
_entity.id
_entity.type
_entity.pdbx_description
1 polymer ?
#
loop_
_entity_poly.entity_id
_entity_poly.type
_entity_poly.pdbx_seq_one_letter_code
_entity_poly.pdbx_strand_id
1 'polypeptide(L)' 'AQSVRESLEADPNGARGEFVVMVHGAPPAGPQEAGVLDADRLLSLLVAELPVKKAARIVADVSGLSKNELYQRALALKDQ' A
#
# COMPACT_ATOMS: atom_id res chain seq x y z
N ALA A 1 14.15 5.34 -14.36
CA ALA A 1 14.47 4.50 -15.53
C ALA A 1 14.57 5.32 -16.82
N GLN A 2 13.66 6.25 -17.08
CA GLN A 2 13.61 7.02 -18.33
C GLN A 2 14.86 7.86 -18.61
N SER A 3 15.42 8.54 -17.60
CA SER A 3 16.65 9.33 -17.72
C SER A 3 17.89 8.51 -18.13
N VAL A 4 17.96 7.25 -17.69
CA VAL A 4 19.05 6.34 -18.08
C VAL A 4 18.91 5.97 -19.55
N ARG A 5 17.68 5.74 -20.01
CA ARG A 5 17.40 5.38 -21.40
C ARG A 5 17.74 6.52 -22.36
N GLU A 6 17.34 7.75 -22.03
CA GLU A 6 17.68 8.94 -22.80
C GLU A 6 19.21 9.15 -22.88
N SER A 7 19.93 8.87 -21.79
CA SER A 7 21.40 8.97 -21.76
C SER A 7 22.08 7.92 -22.64
N LEU A 8 21.55 6.69 -22.69
CA LEU A 8 22.06 5.63 -23.56
C LEU A 8 21.69 5.84 -25.03
N GLU A 9 20.51 6.40 -25.31
CA GLU A 9 20.07 6.73 -26.67
C GLU A 9 20.85 7.94 -27.24
N ALA A 10 21.32 8.85 -26.38
CA ALA A 10 22.14 10.00 -26.77
C ALA A 10 23.63 9.67 -27.00
N ASP A 11 24.13 8.53 -26.49
CA ASP A 11 25.49 8.04 -26.74
C ASP A 11 25.47 6.81 -27.67
N PRO A 12 25.78 6.98 -28.97
CA PRO A 12 25.78 5.89 -29.95
C PRO A 12 26.73 4.73 -29.63
N ASN A 13 27.74 4.97 -28.79
CA ASN A 13 28.69 3.95 -28.34
C ASN A 13 28.34 3.40 -26.96
N GLY A 14 27.55 4.14 -26.16
CA GLY A 14 27.10 3.73 -24.82
C GLY A 14 26.20 2.49 -24.82
N ALA A 15 25.53 2.21 -25.94
CA ALA A 15 24.76 0.98 -26.15
C ALA A 15 25.62 -0.22 -26.65
N ARG A 16 26.90 0.02 -26.97
CA ARG A 16 27.83 -0.97 -27.53
C ARG A 16 28.96 -1.28 -26.54
N GLY A 17 28.60 -1.81 -25.36
CA GLY A 17 29.57 -2.21 -24.34
C GLY A 17 28.93 -2.59 -23.01
N GLU A 18 29.76 -2.84 -22.00
CA GLU A 18 29.33 -3.01 -20.60
C GLU A 18 29.34 -1.65 -19.89
N PHE A 19 28.30 -1.35 -19.12
CA PHE A 19 28.23 -0.14 -18.30
C PHE A 19 27.67 -0.44 -16.91
N VAL A 20 28.03 0.41 -15.95
CA VAL A 20 27.64 0.27 -14.55
C VAL A 20 26.53 1.25 -14.22
N VAL A 21 25.39 0.75 -13.76
CA VAL A 21 24.29 1.58 -13.23
C VAL A 21 24.39 1.61 -11.71
N MET A 22 24.69 2.79 -11.15
CA MET A 22 24.60 2.98 -9.70
C MET A 22 23.16 3.29 -9.30
N VAL A 23 22.56 2.39 -8.55
CA VAL A 23 21.24 2.59 -7.95
C VAL A 23 21.44 3.15 -6.55
N HIS A 24 21.02 4.39 -6.34
CA HIS A 24 20.90 4.95 -4.99
C HIS A 24 19.94 4.10 -4.17
N GLY A 25 20.30 3.82 -2.91
CA GLY A 25 19.40 3.14 -1.98
C GLY A 25 18.10 3.92 -1.87
N ALA A 26 16.94 3.25 -1.97
CA ALA A 26 15.66 3.94 -1.94
C ALA A 26 15.58 4.85 -0.69
N PRO A 27 15.04 6.08 -0.82
CA PRO A 27 14.69 6.85 0.36
C PRO A 27 13.77 6.00 1.23
N PRO A 28 13.79 6.18 2.57
CA PRO A 28 12.82 5.50 3.42
C PRO A 28 11.44 5.74 2.82
N ALA A 29 10.73 4.64 2.51
CA ALA A 29 9.39 4.74 1.98
C ALA A 29 8.63 5.67 2.92
N GLY A 30 8.01 6.72 2.35
CA GLY A 30 7.07 7.53 3.12
C GLY A 30 5.97 6.63 3.69
N PRO A 31 5.08 7.16 4.55
CA PRO A 31 4.04 6.37 5.22
C PRO A 31 3.04 5.62 4.33
N GLN A 32 3.27 5.50 3.02
CA GLN A 32 2.39 4.83 2.07
C GLN A 32 3.02 3.55 1.48
N GLU A 33 2.33 2.45 1.79
CA GLU A 33 1.85 1.40 0.86
C GLU A 33 2.56 0.05 0.81
N ALA A 34 3.73 -0.13 1.41
CA ALA A 34 4.28 -1.48 1.63
C ALA A 34 4.05 -1.92 3.09
N GLY A 35 2.79 -2.21 3.45
CA GLY A 35 2.45 -2.80 4.76
C GLY A 35 1.43 -2.04 5.61
N VAL A 36 0.88 -0.92 5.12
CA VAL A 36 -0.30 -0.31 5.76
C VAL A 36 -1.49 -1.20 5.44
N LEU A 37 -1.94 -1.96 6.44
CA LEU A 37 -3.16 -2.74 6.37
C LEU A 37 -4.32 -1.81 6.00
N ASP A 38 -4.93 -2.03 4.84
CA ASP A 38 -6.13 -1.29 4.43
C ASP A 38 -7.29 -1.73 5.32
N ALA A 39 -7.48 -0.98 6.41
CA ALA A 39 -8.45 -1.27 7.44
C ALA A 39 -9.88 -1.27 6.87
N ASP A 40 -10.20 -0.39 5.93
CA ASP A 40 -11.54 -0.29 5.35
C ASP A 40 -11.83 -1.48 4.43
N ARG A 41 -10.84 -1.88 3.61
CA ARG A 41 -10.96 -3.09 2.79
C ARG A 41 -11.11 -4.35 3.66
N LEU A 42 -10.30 -4.51 4.70
CA LEU A 42 -10.41 -5.64 5.61
C LEU A 42 -11.77 -5.64 6.33
N LEU A 43 -12.24 -4.47 6.75
CA LEU A 43 -13.53 -4.31 7.43
C LEU A 43 -14.69 -4.72 6.52
N SER A 44 -14.69 -4.30 5.25
CA SER A 44 -15.73 -4.66 4.28
C SER A 44 -15.85 -6.18 4.09
N LEU A 45 -14.72 -6.89 3.97
CA LEU A 45 -14.68 -8.34 3.82
C LEU A 45 -15.18 -9.06 5.08
N LEU A 46 -14.82 -8.57 6.27
CA LEU A 46 -15.22 -9.19 7.53
C LEU A 46 -16.69 -8.96 7.88
N VAL A 47 -17.27 -7.81 7.50
CA VAL A 47 -18.68 -7.51 7.76
C VAL A 47 -19.62 -8.39 6.93
N ALA A 48 -19.17 -8.87 5.77
CA ALA A 48 -19.93 -9.81 4.94
C ALA A 48 -20.08 -11.18 5.62
N GLU A 49 -19.06 -11.63 6.36
CA GLU A 49 -18.99 -12.99 6.92
C GLU A 49 -19.24 -13.06 8.45
N LEU A 50 -19.10 -11.93 9.16
CA LEU A 50 -19.14 -11.87 10.62
C LEU A 50 -20.04 -10.73 11.13
N PRO A 51 -20.57 -10.83 12.36
CA PRO A 51 -21.24 -9.70 13.00
C PRO A 51 -20.33 -8.46 13.08
N VAL A 52 -20.87 -7.29 12.75
CA VAL A 52 -20.21 -5.96 12.74
C VAL A 52 -19.29 -5.73 13.94
N LYS A 53 -19.75 -6.09 15.15
CA LYS A 53 -18.99 -5.93 16.39
C LYS A 53 -17.72 -6.78 16.45
N LYS A 54 -17.74 -7.99 15.84
CA LYS A 54 -16.56 -8.85 15.72
C LYS A 54 -15.63 -8.34 14.64
N ALA A 55 -16.15 -7.95 13.48
CA ALA A 55 -15.38 -7.37 12.38
C ALA A 55 -14.59 -6.13 12.85
N ALA A 56 -15.26 -5.15 13.45
CA ALA A 56 -14.64 -3.93 13.95
C ALA A 56 -13.57 -4.19 15.04
N ARG A 57 -13.75 -5.22 15.88
CA ARG A 57 -12.73 -5.61 16.87
C ARG A 57 -11.48 -6.17 16.20
N ILE A 58 -11.66 -7.11 15.27
CA ILE A 58 -10.54 -7.74 14.56
C ILE A 58 -9.74 -6.69 13.79
N VAL A 59 -10.42 -5.78 13.10
CA VAL A 59 -9.72 -4.71 12.37
C VAL A 59 -8.99 -3.76 13.32
N ALA A 60 -9.59 -3.39 14.47
CA ALA A 60 -8.93 -2.54 15.46
C ALA A 60 -7.64 -3.18 16.02
N ASP A 61 -7.67 -4.49 16.28
CA ASP A 61 -6.54 -5.22 16.84
C ASP A 61 -5.36 -5.29 15.85
N VAL A 62 -5.62 -5.30 14.53
CA VAL A 62 -4.59 -5.39 13.49
C VAL A 62 -4.14 -4.02 12.99
N SER A 63 -5.05 -3.04 12.90
CA SER A 63 -4.74 -1.69 12.38
C SER A 63 -4.35 -0.68 13.45
N GLY A 64 -4.62 -0.97 14.74
CA GLY A 64 -4.41 -0.03 15.84
C GLY A 64 -5.41 1.15 15.86
N LEU A 65 -6.39 1.17 14.95
CA LEU A 65 -7.42 2.21 14.89
C LEU A 65 -8.46 2.03 15.99
N SER A 66 -9.19 3.11 16.29
CA SER A 66 -10.17 3.07 17.37
C SER A 66 -11.35 2.16 17.01
N LYS A 67 -11.70 1.26 17.94
CA LYS A 67 -12.81 0.31 17.77
C LYS A 67 -14.15 1.01 17.53
N ASN A 68 -14.38 2.16 18.15
CA ASN A 68 -15.64 2.92 17.98
C ASN A 68 -15.76 3.48 16.57
N GLU A 69 -14.68 4.04 16.02
CA GLU A 69 -14.65 4.54 14.66
C GLU A 69 -14.84 3.42 13.64
N LEU A 70 -14.11 2.31 13.81
CA LEU A 70 -14.27 1.13 12.95
C LEU A 70 -15.67 0.51 13.05
N TYR A 71 -16.32 0.58 14.20
CA TYR A 71 -17.70 0.10 14.34
C TYR A 71 -18.69 0.98 13.56
N GLN A 72 -18.53 2.30 13.59
CA GLN A 72 -19.38 3.21 12.80
C GLN A 72 -19.14 3.02 11.30
N ARG A 73 -17.88 2.89 10.87
CA ARG A 73 -17.53 2.57 9.48
C ARG A 73 -18.14 1.23 9.03
N ALA A 74 -18.08 0.22 9.89
CA ALA A 74 -18.65 -1.11 9.61
C ALA A 74 -20.18 -1.10 9.51
N LEU A 75 -20.87 -0.26 10.29
CA LEU A 75 -22.31 -0.07 10.16
C LEU A 75 -22.65 0.58 8.81
N ALA A 76 -21.94 1.64 8.44
CA ALA A 76 -22.15 2.32 7.16
C ALA A 76 -21.90 1.38 5.96
N LEU A 77 -20.93 0.47 6.06
CA LEU A 77 -20.65 -0.54 5.02
C LEU A 77 -21.67 -1.68 4.98
N LYS A 78 -22.36 -1.98 6.09
CA LYS A 78 -23.39 -3.03 6.15
C LYS A 78 -24.73 -2.56 5.60
N ASP A 79 -25.03 -1.27 5.74
CA ASP A 79 -26.27 -0.66 5.27
C ASP A 79 -26.22 -0.23 3.79
N GLN A 80 -25.11 -0.53 3.11
CA GLN A 80 -24.94 -0.45 1.64
C GLN A 80 -25.22 -1.79 0.98
#